data_AF-A0A7V1LPM4-F1
#
_entry.id   AF-A0A7V1LPM4-F1
#
_cell.length_a   1.000
_cell.length_b   1.000
_cell.length_c   1.000
_cell.angle_alpha   90.00
_cell.angle_beta   90.00
_cell.angle_gamma   90.00
#
_symmetry.space_group_name_H-M   'P 1'
#
loop_
_entity.id
_entity.type
_entity.pdbx_description
1 polymer ?
#
loop_
_entity_poly.entity_id
_entity_poly.type
_entity_poly.pdbx_seq_one_letter_code
_entity_poly.pdbx_strand_id
1 'polypeptide(L)'
;VPGILDLRQNYPNPFNPSTTIVFDIPRRAMVELVVVDVLGRIVDRVVKREMDAGRYRIHYQAHTLSSGTYFFYLSAENQRRVKKFILSR
;
A
#
# COMPACT_ATOMS: atom_id res chain seq x y z
N VAL A 1 1.11 1.97 20.56
CA VAL A 1 1.52 1.07 19.46
C VAL A 1 0.26 0.46 18.85
N PRO A 2 0.10 0.37 17.51
CA PRO A 2 -1.07 -0.30 16.92
C PRO A 2 -1.16 -1.76 17.37
N GLY A 3 -2.36 -2.27 17.62
CA GLY A 3 -2.55 -3.67 18.04
C GLY A 3 -2.60 -4.68 16.90
N ILE A 4 -2.83 -4.21 15.67
CA ILE A 4 -3.02 -5.07 14.48
C ILE A 4 -2.32 -4.49 13.26
N LEU A 5 -2.00 -5.36 12.29
CA LEU A 5 -1.64 -4.93 10.93
C LEU A 5 -2.91 -4.40 10.25
N ASP A 6 -2.88 -3.16 9.80
CA ASP A 6 -3.98 -2.54 9.05
C ASP A 6 -3.45 -1.72 7.88
N LEU A 7 -4.20 -1.74 6.77
CA LEU A 7 -3.96 -0.91 5.59
C LEU A 7 -5.23 -0.13 5.33
N ARG A 8 -5.17 1.19 5.48
CA ARG A 8 -6.33 2.06 5.31
C ARG A 8 -6.58 2.31 3.82
N GLN A 9 -7.81 2.72 3.51
CA GLN A 9 -8.09 3.24 2.18
C GLN A 9 -7.18 4.43 1.91
N ASN A 10 -6.49 4.41 0.76
CA ASN A 10 -5.67 5.53 0.34
C ASN A 10 -6.58 6.76 0.08
N TYR A 11 -6.05 7.96 0.34
CA TYR A 11 -6.78 9.19 0.10
C TYR A 11 -5.90 10.21 -0.64
N PRO A 12 -6.41 10.80 -1.74
CA PRO A 12 -7.71 10.53 -2.37
C PRO A 12 -7.78 9.14 -3.06
N ASN A 13 -9.01 8.64 -3.29
CA ASN A 13 -9.31 7.48 -4.12
C ASN A 13 -10.73 7.64 -4.72
N PRO A 14 -10.92 7.75 -6.05
CA PRO A 14 -9.89 7.74 -7.10
C PRO A 14 -8.85 8.87 -6.95
N PHE A 15 -7.68 8.73 -7.57
CA PHE A 15 -6.64 9.76 -7.54
C PHE A 15 -5.93 9.96 -8.88
N ASN A 16 -5.26 11.11 -9.03
CA ASN A 16 -4.43 11.46 -10.19
C ASN A 16 -3.32 12.47 -9.80
N PRO A 17 -2.03 12.20 -10.05
CA PRO A 17 -1.38 10.88 -10.11
C PRO A 17 -0.93 10.41 -8.71
N SER A 18 -1.24 11.17 -7.65
CA SER A 18 -0.73 10.94 -6.30
C SER A 18 -1.81 10.67 -5.26
N THR A 19 -1.49 9.84 -4.27
CA THR A 19 -2.34 9.53 -3.11
C THR A 19 -1.50 9.35 -1.86
N THR A 20 -2.14 9.36 -0.69
CA THR A 20 -1.51 9.01 0.58
C THR A 20 -1.96 7.63 1.02
N ILE A 21 -0.99 6.75 1.26
CA ILE A 21 -1.19 5.42 1.82
C ILE A 21 -0.93 5.48 3.31
N VAL A 22 -1.85 4.95 4.12
CA VAL A 22 -1.71 4.90 5.58
C VAL A 22 -1.85 3.46 6.04
N PHE A 23 -0.88 2.98 6.81
CA PHE A 23 -0.90 1.63 7.38
C PHE A 23 -0.29 1.59 8.77
N ASP A 24 -0.69 0.59 9.54
CA ASP A 24 -0.31 0.36 10.91
C ASP A 24 0.47 -0.96 11.01
N ILE A 25 1.64 -0.94 11.65
CA ILE A 25 2.46 -2.11 11.94
C ILE A 25 2.40 -2.38 13.45
N PRO A 26 2.02 -3.59 13.91
CA PRO A 26 1.82 -3.87 15.34
C PRO A 26 3.12 -4.15 16.12
N ARG A 27 4.16 -4.63 15.43
CA ARG A 27 5.47 -4.96 15.99
C ARG A 27 6.54 -4.90 14.90
N ARG A 28 7.81 -4.77 15.30
CA ARG A 28 8.93 -4.71 14.36
C ARG A 28 8.93 -5.92 13.42
N ALA A 29 8.92 -5.68 12.11
CA ALA A 29 8.84 -6.73 11.11
C ALA A 29 9.42 -6.30 9.76
N MET A 30 9.77 -7.28 8.91
CA MET A 30 10.00 -7.04 7.48
C MET A 30 8.65 -6.70 6.82
N VAL A 31 8.55 -5.50 6.26
CA VAL A 31 7.32 -4.99 5.62
C VAL A 31 7.53 -4.82 4.12
N GLU A 32 6.58 -5.33 3.36
CA GLU A 32 6.51 -5.18 1.92
C GLU A 32 5.15 -4.60 1.53
N LEU A 33 5.16 -3.47 0.80
CA LEU A 33 3.98 -2.83 0.24
C LEU A 33 4.16 -2.78 -1.28
N VAL A 34 3.33 -3.52 -2.00
CA VAL A 34 3.38 -3.59 -3.46
C VAL A 34 2.08 -3.16 -4.11
N VAL A 35 2.19 -2.68 -5.34
CA VAL A 35 1.04 -2.40 -6.22
C VAL A 35 0.92 -3.54 -7.20
N VAL A 36 -0.31 -4.01 -7.36
CA VAL A 36 -0.64 -5.17 -8.18
C VAL A 36 -1.82 -4.84 -9.08
N ASP A 37 -1.79 -5.31 -10.31
CA ASP A 37 -2.90 -5.18 -11.25
C ASP A 37 -3.99 -6.24 -11.04
N VAL A 38 -5.07 -6.17 -11.83
CA VAL A 38 -6.20 -7.12 -11.76
C VAL A 38 -5.83 -8.57 -12.09
N LEU A 39 -4.68 -8.80 -12.74
CA LEU A 39 -4.16 -10.13 -13.07
C LEU A 39 -3.23 -10.68 -11.97
N GLY A 40 -3.01 -9.93 -10.89
CA GLY A 40 -2.12 -10.35 -9.81
C GLY A 40 -0.64 -10.07 -10.07
N ARG A 41 -0.30 -9.31 -11.13
CA ARG A 41 1.10 -8.97 -11.45
C ARG A 41 1.55 -7.79 -10.59
N ILE A 42 2.71 -7.91 -9.95
CA ILE A 42 3.34 -6.79 -9.24
C ILE A 42 3.82 -5.78 -10.28
N VAL A 43 3.24 -4.59 -10.25
CA VAL A 43 3.55 -3.48 -11.16
C VAL A 43 4.39 -2.40 -10.48
N ASP A 44 4.41 -2.35 -9.15
CA ASP A 44 5.28 -1.45 -8.40
C ASP A 44 5.59 -1.97 -6.98
N ARG A 45 6.72 -1.55 -6.40
CA ARG A 45 7.12 -1.84 -5.02
C ARG A 45 7.35 -0.53 -4.26
N VAL A 46 6.41 -0.20 -3.37
CA VAL A 46 6.41 1.05 -2.60
C VAL A 46 7.34 0.95 -1.38
N VAL A 47 7.33 -0.20 -0.70
CA VAL A 47 8.15 -0.47 0.49
C VAL A 47 8.67 -1.89 0.45
N LYS A 48 9.93 -2.09 0.85
CA LYS A 48 10.50 -3.41 1.16
C LYS A 48 11.65 -3.27 2.16
N ARG A 49 11.34 -3.19 3.45
CA ARG A 49 12.34 -3.03 4.53
C ARG A 49 11.80 -3.44 5.88
N GLU A 50 12.70 -3.63 6.83
CA GLU A 50 12.35 -3.77 8.24
C GLU A 50 11.84 -2.42 8.78
N MET A 51 10.75 -2.46 9.55
CA MET A 51 10.11 -1.28 10.12
C MET A 51 9.64 -1.59 11.53
N ASP A 52 9.77 -0.63 12.44
CA ASP A 52 9.28 -0.73 13.81
C ASP A 52 7.75 -0.68 13.90
N ALA A 53 7.24 -0.95 15.10
CA ALA A 53 5.82 -0.83 15.38
C ALA A 53 5.38 0.64 15.29
N GLY A 54 4.35 0.94 14.51
CA GLY A 54 3.95 2.33 14.29
C GLY A 54 2.92 2.53 13.19
N ARG A 55 2.45 3.77 13.07
CA ARG A 55 1.61 4.23 11.97
C ARG A 55 2.48 4.94 10.94
N TYR A 56 2.38 4.52 9.70
CA TYR A 56 3.14 5.07 8.59
C TYR A 56 2.22 5.77 7.59
N ARG A 57 2.72 6.88 7.04
CA ARG A 57 2.08 7.63 5.96
C ARG A 57 3.08 7.74 4.81
N ILE A 58 2.69 7.25 3.64
CA ILE A 58 3.54 7.26 2.45
C ILE A 58 2.82 8.05 1.37
N HIS A 59 3.51 9.03 0.81
CA HIS A 59 3.08 9.68 -0.42
C HIS A 59 3.45 8.78 -1.60
N TYR A 60 2.46 8.37 -2.38
CA TYR A 60 2.64 7.49 -3.53
C TYR A 60 2.26 8.22 -4.80
N GLN A 61 3.11 8.12 -5.84
CA GLN A 61 2.89 8.73 -7.14
C GLN A 61 2.97 7.65 -8.23
N ALA A 62 1.87 7.45 -8.96
CA ALA A 62 1.74 6.37 -9.95
C ALA A 62 2.18 6.82 -11.35
N HIS A 63 3.43 7.28 -11.50
CA HIS A 63 3.89 7.94 -12.73
C HIS A 63 3.80 7.07 -13.99
N THR A 64 4.10 5.77 -13.84
CA THR A 64 4.22 4.79 -14.92
C THR A 64 2.98 3.92 -15.13
N LEU A 65 1.95 4.09 -14.30
CA LEU A 65 0.72 3.31 -14.39
C LEU A 65 -0.35 4.05 -15.22
N SER A 66 -1.12 3.28 -15.99
CA SER A 66 -2.28 3.77 -16.73
C SER A 66 -3.50 3.88 -15.82
N SER A 67 -4.52 4.66 -16.22
CA SER A 67 -5.81 4.69 -15.52
C SER A 67 -6.41 3.28 -15.44
N GLY A 68 -6.96 2.92 -14.28
CA GLY A 68 -7.46 1.58 -14.05
C GLY A 68 -7.64 1.22 -12.57
N THR A 69 -7.97 -0.05 -12.34
CA THR A 69 -8.12 -0.63 -11.00
C THR A 69 -6.86 -1.38 -10.62
N TYR A 70 -6.41 -1.15 -9.39
CA TYR A 70 -5.20 -1.75 -8.82
C TYR A 70 -5.43 -2.08 -7.35
N PHE A 71 -4.45 -2.78 -6.77
CA PHE A 71 -4.47 -3.18 -5.37
C PHE A 71 -3.14 -2.86 -4.70
N PHE A 72 -3.21 -2.23 -3.54
CA PHE A 72 -2.13 -2.24 -2.57
C PHE A 72 -2.17 -3.54 -1.80
N TYR A 73 -1.06 -4.26 -1.78
CA TYR A 73 -0.85 -5.42 -0.93
C TYR A 73 0.23 -5.10 0.09
N LEU A 74 -0.17 -5.05 1.36
CA LEU A 74 0.70 -4.89 2.50
C LEU A 74 0.93 -6.25 3.14
N SER A 75 2.19 -6.64 3.27
CA SER A 75 2.62 -7.86 3.95
C SER A 75 3.55 -7.48 5.10
N ALA A 76 3.31 -8.02 6.27
CA ALA A 76 4.22 -7.95 7.41
C ALA A 76 4.10 -9.27 8.19
N GLU A 77 5.23 -9.94 8.41
CA GLU A 77 5.29 -11.27 9.04
C GLU A 77 4.39 -12.27 8.29
N ASN A 78 3.43 -12.90 8.99
CA ASN A 78 2.47 -13.85 8.42
C ASN A 78 1.10 -13.22 8.14
N GLN A 79 0.99 -11.89 8.14
CA GLN A 79 -0.26 -11.18 7.88
C GLN A 79 -0.20 -10.41 6.57
N ARG A 80 -1.34 -10.35 5.89
CA ARG A 80 -1.54 -9.59 4.65
C ARG A 80 -2.78 -8.72 4.76
N ARG A 81 -2.70 -7.51 4.20
CA ARG A 81 -3.83 -6.61 4.01
C ARG A 81 -3.87 -6.13 2.57
N VAL A 82 -5.08 -5.91 2.08
CA VAL A 82 -5.33 -5.54 0.69
C VAL A 82 -6.28 -4.37 0.63
N LYS A 83 -5.97 -3.39 -0.21
CA LYS A 83 -6.88 -2.29 -0.54
C LYS A 83 -6.90 -2.03 -2.04
N LYS A 84 -8.10 -2.05 -2.60
CA LYS A 84 -8.37 -1.65 -3.98
C LYS A 84 -8.25 -0.12 -4.09
N PHE A 85 -7.70 0.36 -5.19
CA PHE A 85 -7.77 1.77 -5.58
C PHE A 85 -8.04 1.93 -7.07
N ILE A 86 -8.47 3.14 -7.45
CA ILE A 86 -8.72 3.54 -8.81
C ILE A 86 -7.77 4.70 -9.14
N LEU A 87 -7.00 4.53 -10.21
CA LEU A 87 -6.17 5.58 -10.80
C LEU A 87 -6.95 6.20 -11.96
N SER A 88 -7.13 7.52 -11.94
CA SER A 88 -7.94 8.26 -12.91
C SER A 88 -7.11 9.37 -13.56
N ARG A 89 -6.00 8.99 -14.21
CA ARG A 89 -5.19 9.90 -15.02
C ARG A 89 -6.02 10.51 -16.15
#